data_AF-D9QGA6-F1
#
_entry.id   AF-D9QGA6-F1
#
_cell.length_a   1.000
_cell.length_b   1.000
_cell.length_c   1.000
_cell.angle_alpha   90.00
_cell.angle_beta   90.00
_cell.angle_gamma   90.00
#
_symmetry.space_group_name_H-M   'P 1'
#
loop_
_entity.id
_entity.type
_entity.pdbx_description
1 polymer ?
#
loop_
_entity_poly.entity_id
_entity_poly.type
_entity_poly.pdbx_seq_one_letter_code
_entity_poly.pdbx_strand_id
1 'polypeptide(L)'
;MASLQHGIALLLVATGLGSCSAASQVRDGVGAAVTAPLDDFNLRREFIPTVLLQAEGNPYDTRNLNQCTTIAAEVIRLNDALGPDTDEPPHDDGTRLSERAQDAAARAALDAIRNSVTDFIPGRNWIRRLSGADQHSRSVQSAIQAGRSRRAYLKGLGMQRNCAPPASPSWYRPRSAAYAQ
;
A
#
# COMPACT_ATOMS: atom_id res chain seq x y z
N MET A 1 55.72 32.38 22.68
CA MET A 1 55.72 32.62 24.15
C MET A 1 54.27 32.66 24.60
N ALA A 2 53.91 31.99 25.71
CA ALA A 2 52.62 31.98 26.43
C ALA A 2 51.32 31.85 25.58
N SER A 3 50.52 30.77 25.58
CA SER A 3 50.18 29.70 26.55
C SER A 3 49.25 30.10 27.71
N LEU A 4 47.95 29.73 27.58
CA LEU A 4 47.01 29.28 28.64
C LEU A 4 46.72 30.28 29.80
N GLN A 5 45.70 30.23 30.68
CA GLN A 5 44.54 29.38 31.04
C GLN A 5 43.56 30.32 31.83
N HIS A 6 42.31 30.05 32.23
CA HIS A 6 41.38 28.89 32.29
C HIS A 6 39.93 29.44 32.15
N GLY A 7 38.90 28.57 32.04
CA GLY A 7 37.48 28.98 32.11
C GLY A 7 36.48 27.82 32.07
N ILE A 8 36.76 26.74 32.81
CA ILE A 8 35.98 25.50 32.75
C ILE A 8 34.68 25.64 33.55
N ALA A 9 33.53 25.66 32.87
CA ALA A 9 32.22 25.44 33.47
C ALA A 9 31.78 23.99 33.22
N LEU A 10 32.02 23.15 34.21
CA LEU A 10 31.72 21.71 34.21
C LEU A 10 30.23 21.47 34.55
N LEU A 11 29.41 21.14 33.55
CA LEU A 11 28.05 20.62 33.77
C LEU A 11 28.09 19.08 33.66
N LEU A 12 28.06 18.45 34.83
CA LEU A 12 28.18 17.01 35.06
C LEU A 12 26.80 16.39 35.33
N VAL A 13 26.63 15.13 34.93
CA VAL A 13 25.57 14.18 35.37
C VAL A 13 24.15 14.48 34.80
N ALA A 14 23.36 13.51 34.33
CA ALA A 14 23.38 12.07 34.61
C ALA A 14 23.42 11.15 33.38
N THR A 15 24.27 10.13 33.45
CA THR A 15 24.15 8.90 32.69
C THR A 15 22.97 8.05 33.22
N GLY A 16 21.84 8.11 32.52
CA GLY A 16 20.72 7.20 32.78
C GLY A 16 21.04 5.77 32.31
N LEU A 17 21.21 4.84 33.25
CA LEU A 17 21.24 3.39 32.98
C LEU A 17 19.83 2.88 32.61
N GLY A 18 19.34 3.27 31.43
CA GLY A 18 18.08 2.81 30.85
C GLY A 18 18.23 1.45 30.17
N SER A 19 18.15 0.38 30.94
CA SER A 19 18.23 -0.99 30.41
C SER A 19 17.01 -1.37 29.56
N CYS A 20 17.26 -2.01 28.42
CA CYS A 20 16.35 -2.94 27.72
C CYS A 20 15.06 -2.41 27.05
N SER A 21 15.16 -1.37 26.20
CA SER A 21 14.18 -1.15 25.10
C SER A 21 14.77 -1.26 23.70
N ALA A 22 16.07 -0.96 23.53
CA ALA A 22 16.76 -1.21 22.26
C ALA A 22 16.96 -2.72 22.02
N ALA A 23 17.19 -3.50 23.08
CA ALA A 23 17.44 -4.94 23.00
C ALA A 23 16.17 -5.80 22.87
N SER A 24 14.97 -5.21 22.90
CA SER A 24 13.72 -5.80 22.42
C SER A 24 13.49 -5.44 20.95
N GLN A 25 13.55 -4.15 20.58
CA GLN A 25 13.42 -3.71 19.18
C GLN A 25 14.42 -4.39 18.23
N VAL A 26 15.67 -4.61 18.66
CA VAL A 26 16.66 -5.39 17.89
C VAL A 26 16.32 -6.89 17.86
N ARG A 27 15.66 -7.43 18.88
CA ARG A 27 15.22 -8.85 18.91
C ARG A 27 14.02 -9.08 18.00
N ASP A 28 13.08 -8.15 18.00
CA ASP A 28 11.90 -8.15 17.13
C ASP A 28 12.32 -7.89 15.68
N GLY A 29 13.26 -6.96 15.45
CA GLY A 29 13.88 -6.70 14.14
C GLY A 29 14.72 -7.87 13.62
N VAL A 30 15.48 -8.57 14.47
CA VAL A 30 16.20 -9.80 14.09
C VAL A 30 15.24 -10.96 13.88
N GLY A 31 14.16 -11.07 14.65
CA GLY A 31 13.08 -12.03 14.41
C GLY A 31 12.44 -11.81 13.03
N ALA A 32 12.09 -10.57 12.71
CA ALA A 32 11.59 -10.17 11.40
C ALA A 32 12.62 -10.39 10.27
N ALA A 33 13.92 -10.21 10.53
CA ALA A 33 14.98 -10.50 9.56
C ALA A 33 15.20 -12.00 9.33
N VAL A 34 14.87 -12.86 10.30
CA VAL A 34 14.91 -14.33 10.17
C VAL A 34 13.64 -14.87 9.50
N THR A 35 12.50 -14.18 9.61
CA THR A 35 11.29 -14.52 8.82
C THR A 35 11.26 -13.86 7.45
N ALA A 36 12.03 -12.79 7.19
CA ALA A 36 12.08 -12.13 5.89
C ALA A 36 12.36 -13.10 4.70
N PRO A 37 13.26 -14.11 4.80
CA PRO A 37 13.38 -15.14 3.78
C PRO A 37 12.12 -16.02 3.62
N LEU A 38 11.34 -16.24 4.69
CA LEU A 38 10.12 -17.06 4.65
C LEU A 38 8.92 -16.30 4.08
N ASP A 39 8.88 -14.97 4.26
CA ASP A 39 7.98 -14.08 3.52
C ASP A 39 8.39 -14.03 2.03
N ASP A 40 9.69 -13.97 1.71
CA ASP A 40 10.25 -14.05 0.35
C ASP A 40 9.98 -15.41 -0.34
N PHE A 41 9.80 -16.49 0.42
CA PHE A 41 9.38 -17.81 -0.07
C PHE A 41 7.85 -18.04 -0.08
N ASN A 42 7.02 -17.00 0.10
CA ASN A 42 5.55 -17.04 -0.07
C ASN A 42 4.85 -18.21 0.65
N LEU A 43 5.27 -18.54 1.88
CA LEU A 43 4.62 -19.58 2.69
C LEU A 43 3.30 -19.10 3.33
N ARG A 44 3.03 -17.79 3.28
CA ARG A 44 1.73 -17.19 3.60
C ARG A 44 0.93 -17.00 2.31
N ARG A 45 0.22 -18.04 1.87
CA ARG A 45 -0.65 -17.98 0.67
C ARG A 45 -1.61 -16.80 0.75
N GLU A 46 -1.34 -15.78 -0.05
CA GLU A 46 -2.15 -14.56 -0.10
C GLU A 46 -3.48 -14.85 -0.81
N PHE A 47 -4.57 -14.86 -0.05
CA PHE A 47 -5.89 -15.20 -0.57
C PHE A 47 -6.40 -14.11 -1.52
N ILE A 48 -6.71 -14.47 -2.77
CA ILE A 48 -7.30 -13.53 -3.74
C ILE A 48 -8.77 -13.29 -3.35
N PRO A 49 -9.20 -12.05 -3.04
CA PRO A 49 -10.58 -11.75 -2.72
C PRO A 49 -11.53 -12.13 -3.87
N THR A 50 -12.70 -12.67 -3.55
CA THR A 50 -13.67 -13.18 -4.53
C THR A 50 -14.14 -12.13 -5.53
N VAL A 51 -14.22 -10.86 -5.11
CA VAL A 51 -14.53 -9.72 -5.99
C VAL A 51 -13.46 -9.49 -7.07
N LEU A 52 -12.18 -9.80 -6.80
CA LEU A 52 -11.11 -9.69 -7.79
C LEU A 52 -11.11 -10.87 -8.76
N LEU A 53 -11.46 -12.08 -8.30
CA LEU A 53 -11.68 -13.25 -9.17
C LEU A 53 -12.90 -13.03 -10.10
N GLN A 54 -13.95 -12.40 -9.61
CA GLN A 54 -15.10 -11.99 -10.44
C GLN A 54 -14.71 -10.94 -11.49
N ALA A 55 -13.88 -9.95 -11.11
CA ALA A 55 -13.34 -8.96 -12.02
C ALA A 55 -12.39 -9.56 -13.07
N GLU A 56 -11.60 -10.59 -12.73
CA GLU A 56 -10.76 -11.32 -13.67
C GLU A 56 -11.58 -12.09 -14.72
N GLY A 57 -12.68 -12.73 -14.28
CA GLY A 57 -13.58 -13.47 -15.18
C GLY A 57 -14.35 -12.58 -16.16
N ASN A 58 -14.79 -11.38 -15.77
CA ASN A 58 -15.45 -10.43 -16.66
C ASN A 58 -15.36 -8.97 -16.16
N PRO A 59 -14.29 -8.22 -16.48
CA PRO A 59 -14.09 -6.86 -15.95
C PRO A 59 -15.08 -5.82 -16.52
N TYR A 60 -15.76 -6.12 -17.63
CA TYR A 60 -16.69 -5.20 -18.31
C TYR A 60 -18.16 -5.61 -18.17
N ASP A 61 -18.48 -6.55 -17.27
CA ASP A 61 -19.84 -7.03 -17.07
C ASP A 61 -20.80 -5.93 -16.60
N THR A 62 -21.91 -5.73 -17.29
CA THR A 62 -22.95 -4.75 -16.93
C THR A 62 -24.24 -5.39 -16.41
N ARG A 63 -24.29 -6.72 -16.31
CA ARG A 63 -25.45 -7.43 -15.75
C ARG A 63 -25.77 -6.92 -14.35
N ASN A 64 -27.04 -6.64 -14.10
CA ASN A 64 -27.59 -6.10 -12.86
C ASN A 64 -27.09 -4.69 -12.46
N LEU A 65 -26.22 -4.03 -13.24
CA LEU A 65 -25.78 -2.66 -12.97
C LEU A 65 -26.76 -1.63 -13.53
N ASN A 66 -28.03 -1.69 -13.10
CA ASN A 66 -29.11 -0.86 -13.65
C ASN A 66 -29.38 0.42 -12.85
N GLN A 67 -28.89 0.50 -11.61
CA GLN A 67 -29.10 1.64 -10.69
C GLN A 67 -27.75 2.17 -10.19
N CYS A 68 -27.69 3.47 -9.83
CA CYS A 68 -26.46 4.06 -9.30
C CYS A 68 -26.07 3.43 -7.98
N THR A 69 -27.04 3.06 -7.13
CA THR A 69 -26.81 2.28 -5.90
C THR A 69 -26.07 0.96 -6.12
N THR A 70 -26.40 0.21 -7.17
CA THR A 70 -25.74 -1.08 -7.47
C THR A 70 -24.30 -0.89 -7.97
N ILE A 71 -24.07 0.16 -8.77
CA ILE A 71 -22.73 0.53 -9.22
C ILE A 71 -21.88 0.99 -8.02
N ALA A 72 -22.44 1.81 -7.13
CA ALA A 72 -21.77 2.26 -5.91
C ALA A 72 -21.38 1.09 -5.00
N ALA A 73 -22.30 0.15 -4.75
CA ALA A 73 -22.03 -1.05 -3.95
C ALA A 73 -20.90 -1.90 -4.53
N GLU A 74 -20.84 -2.06 -5.86
CA GLU A 74 -19.75 -2.78 -6.53
C GLU A 74 -18.40 -2.05 -6.41
N VAL A 75 -18.38 -0.72 -6.58
CA VAL A 75 -17.15 0.08 -6.40
C VAL A 75 -16.66 0.02 -4.95
N ILE A 76 -17.56 0.03 -3.96
CA ILE A 76 -17.20 -0.14 -2.55
C ILE A 76 -16.54 -1.50 -2.32
N ARG A 77 -17.13 -2.60 -2.79
CA ARG A 77 -16.52 -3.95 -2.66
C ARG A 77 -15.15 -4.05 -3.32
N LEU A 78 -14.92 -3.35 -4.43
CA LEU A 78 -13.62 -3.28 -5.08
C LEU A 78 -12.63 -2.43 -4.28
N ASN A 79 -13.06 -1.32 -3.68
CA ASN A 79 -12.22 -0.50 -2.81
C ASN A 79 -11.81 -1.24 -1.53
N ASP A 80 -12.71 -2.00 -0.91
CA ASP A 80 -12.41 -2.82 0.27
C ASP A 80 -11.32 -3.87 -0.02
N ALA A 81 -11.26 -4.39 -1.26
CA ALA A 81 -10.28 -5.39 -1.69
C ALA A 81 -8.99 -4.81 -2.30
N LEU A 82 -9.03 -3.62 -2.90
CA LEU A 82 -7.89 -2.99 -3.60
C LEU A 82 -7.23 -1.87 -2.78
N GLY A 83 -7.86 -1.44 -1.69
CA GLY A 83 -7.55 -0.19 -1.00
C GLY A 83 -8.07 1.06 -1.73
N PRO A 84 -7.75 2.25 -1.18
CA PRO A 84 -8.15 3.55 -1.75
C PRO A 84 -7.84 3.67 -3.25
N ASP A 85 -8.66 4.42 -3.98
CA ASP A 85 -8.41 4.71 -5.39
C ASP A 85 -7.50 5.93 -5.56
N THR A 86 -6.83 6.03 -6.71
CA THR A 86 -5.84 7.09 -6.97
C THR A 86 -6.46 8.50 -7.02
N ASP A 87 -7.77 8.58 -7.29
CA ASP A 87 -8.57 9.81 -7.25
C ASP A 87 -9.23 10.07 -5.88
N GLU A 88 -9.13 9.15 -4.92
CA GLU A 88 -9.65 9.36 -3.57
C GLU A 88 -8.68 10.29 -2.80
N PRO A 89 -9.13 11.41 -2.22
CA PRO A 89 -8.26 12.20 -1.36
C PRO A 89 -7.82 11.33 -0.16
N PRO A 90 -6.57 11.46 0.33
CA PRO A 90 -6.12 10.75 1.52
C PRO A 90 -7.12 10.98 2.66
N HIS A 91 -7.58 9.89 3.27
CA HIS A 91 -8.53 9.98 4.37
C HIS A 91 -7.90 10.79 5.51
N ASP A 92 -8.57 11.84 5.97
CA ASP A 92 -8.06 12.61 7.11
C ASP A 92 -8.35 11.85 8.41
N ASP A 93 -7.47 10.89 8.69
CA ASP A 93 -7.36 10.14 9.94
C ASP A 93 -6.97 10.99 11.17
N GLY A 94 -6.91 12.31 11.01
CA GLY A 94 -6.50 13.27 12.03
C GLY A 94 -4.99 13.31 12.29
N THR A 95 -4.18 12.54 11.54
CA THR A 95 -2.71 12.60 11.66
C THR A 95 -2.18 13.94 11.16
N ARG A 96 -1.20 14.48 11.87
CA ARG A 96 -0.60 15.78 11.57
C ARG A 96 0.26 15.65 10.31
N LEU A 97 0.37 16.75 9.54
CA LEU A 97 1.25 16.80 8.36
C LEU A 97 2.71 16.39 8.68
N SER A 98 3.17 16.67 9.90
CA SER A 98 4.47 16.24 10.41
C SER A 98 4.62 14.73 10.54
N GLU A 99 3.56 14.01 10.95
CA GLU A 99 3.54 12.56 11.14
C GLU A 99 3.53 11.86 9.76
N ARG A 100 2.66 12.30 8.85
CA ARG A 100 2.65 11.84 7.45
C ARG A 100 4.00 12.03 6.75
N ALA A 101 4.72 13.12 7.06
CA ALA A 101 6.07 13.35 6.56
C ALA A 101 7.13 12.39 7.15
N GLN A 102 7.02 12.02 8.44
CA GLN A 102 7.90 11.01 9.04
C GLN A 102 7.65 9.63 8.43
N ASP A 103 6.39 9.23 8.23
CA ASP A 103 6.04 7.95 7.61
C ASP A 103 6.56 7.84 6.18
N ALA A 104 6.44 8.92 5.38
CA ALA A 104 7.00 8.96 4.04
C ALA A 104 8.53 8.85 4.05
N ALA A 105 9.21 9.53 4.96
CA ALA A 105 10.66 9.45 5.12
C ALA A 105 11.12 8.06 5.59
N ALA A 106 10.40 7.44 6.52
CA ALA A 106 10.70 6.10 7.02
C ALA A 106 10.54 5.03 5.93
N ARG A 107 9.48 5.12 5.10
CA ARG A 107 9.30 4.25 3.93
C ARG A 107 10.45 4.40 2.93
N ALA A 108 10.82 5.64 2.59
CA ALA A 108 11.93 5.91 1.68
C ALA A 108 13.29 5.38 2.21
N ALA A 109 13.53 5.47 3.51
CA ALA A 109 14.72 4.91 4.15
C ALA A 109 14.74 3.37 4.10
N LEU A 110 13.60 2.72 4.36
CA LEU A 110 13.47 1.26 4.26
C LEU A 110 13.67 0.76 2.82
N ASP A 111 13.11 1.45 1.83
CA ASP A 111 13.30 1.09 0.42
C ASP A 111 14.76 1.29 -0.03
N ALA A 112 15.42 2.36 0.42
CA ALA A 112 16.84 2.57 0.15
C ALA A 112 17.74 1.46 0.74
N ILE A 113 17.42 0.97 1.94
CA ILE A 113 18.11 -0.17 2.56
C ILE A 113 17.83 -1.47 1.80
N ARG A 114 16.56 -1.74 1.44
CA ARG A 114 16.19 -2.95 0.67
C ARG A 114 16.95 -3.03 -0.66
N ASN A 115 16.99 -1.92 -1.39
CA ASN A 115 17.67 -1.82 -2.68
C ASN A 115 19.20 -2.02 -2.59
N SER A 116 19.83 -1.88 -1.41
CA SER A 116 21.28 -2.06 -1.25
C SER A 116 21.72 -3.49 -0.94
N VAL A 117 20.79 -4.43 -0.65
CA VAL A 117 21.13 -5.82 -0.29
C VAL A 117 20.91 -6.81 -1.45
N THR A 118 20.20 -6.42 -2.52
CA THR A 118 19.81 -7.31 -3.62
C THR A 118 20.87 -7.56 -4.71
N ASP A 119 21.99 -6.82 -4.71
CA ASP A 119 22.95 -6.78 -5.82
C ASP A 119 24.13 -7.78 -5.71
N PHE A 120 23.87 -9.06 -5.34
CA PHE A 120 24.90 -10.09 -5.48
C PHE A 120 24.39 -11.53 -5.73
N ILE A 121 24.53 -11.98 -7.00
CA ILE A 121 25.04 -13.28 -7.51
C ILE A 121 24.32 -13.70 -8.84
N PRO A 122 25.04 -14.21 -9.87
CA PRO A 122 24.53 -14.25 -11.24
C PRO A 122 24.13 -15.65 -11.75
N GLY A 123 23.39 -15.70 -12.87
CA GLY A 123 23.38 -16.88 -13.75
C GLY A 123 22.08 -17.10 -14.53
N ARG A 124 22.04 -16.67 -15.81
CA ARG A 124 20.89 -16.49 -16.75
C ARG A 124 19.74 -17.53 -16.79
N ASN A 125 19.84 -18.69 -16.12
CA ASN A 125 18.71 -19.60 -15.89
C ASN A 125 17.82 -19.20 -14.71
N TRP A 126 18.32 -18.41 -13.74
CA TRP A 126 17.47 -17.75 -12.73
C TRP A 126 16.45 -16.81 -13.37
N ILE A 127 16.82 -16.08 -14.43
CA ILE A 127 15.95 -15.11 -15.13
C ILE A 127 14.69 -15.75 -15.70
N ARG A 128 14.67 -17.06 -16.01
CA ARG A 128 13.45 -17.77 -16.46
C ARG A 128 12.69 -18.47 -15.33
N ARG A 129 13.30 -18.62 -14.15
CA ARG A 129 12.64 -19.13 -12.94
C ARG A 129 12.12 -17.97 -12.08
N LEU A 130 12.92 -16.99 -11.66
CA LEU A 130 12.43 -15.78 -10.99
C LEU A 130 11.39 -15.00 -11.81
N SER A 131 11.49 -14.94 -13.14
CA SER A 131 10.41 -14.30 -13.93
C SER A 131 9.09 -15.07 -13.96
N GLY A 132 9.02 -16.30 -13.43
CA GLY A 132 7.82 -17.15 -13.52
C GLY A 132 7.64 -18.23 -12.46
N ALA A 133 8.35 -18.16 -11.34
CA ALA A 133 8.36 -19.18 -10.29
C ALA A 133 7.06 -19.16 -9.49
N ASP A 134 6.42 -18.00 -9.41
CA ASP A 134 5.21 -17.83 -8.63
C ASP A 134 4.00 -17.58 -9.54
N GLN A 135 3.37 -18.68 -9.94
CA GLN A 135 2.07 -18.67 -10.62
C GLN A 135 1.00 -18.01 -9.75
N HIS A 136 1.08 -18.16 -8.42
CA HIS A 136 0.10 -17.59 -7.49
C HIS A 136 0.24 -16.07 -7.43
N SER A 137 1.46 -15.54 -7.24
CA SER A 137 1.71 -14.08 -7.34
C SER A 137 1.30 -13.51 -8.69
N ARG A 138 1.54 -14.22 -9.80
CA ARG A 138 1.03 -13.81 -11.13
C ARG A 138 -0.50 -13.74 -11.17
N SER A 139 -1.20 -14.72 -10.61
CA SER A 139 -2.67 -14.71 -10.49
C SER A 139 -3.17 -13.60 -9.55
N VAL A 140 -2.50 -13.35 -8.42
CA VAL A 140 -2.80 -12.22 -7.52
C VAL A 140 -2.68 -10.88 -8.27
N GLN A 141 -1.57 -10.65 -8.98
CA GLN A 141 -1.36 -9.41 -9.75
C GLN A 141 -2.34 -9.28 -10.93
N SER A 142 -2.67 -10.40 -11.60
CA SER A 142 -3.71 -10.46 -12.64
C SER A 142 -5.07 -10.04 -12.10
N ALA A 143 -5.51 -10.62 -10.98
CA ALA A 143 -6.77 -10.30 -10.33
C ALA A 143 -6.82 -8.86 -9.78
N ILE A 144 -5.70 -8.35 -9.21
CA ILE A 144 -5.58 -6.94 -8.81
C ILE A 144 -5.75 -6.01 -10.01
N GLN A 145 -5.07 -6.29 -11.13
CA GLN A 145 -5.17 -5.43 -12.31
C GLN A 145 -6.55 -5.54 -12.98
N ALA A 146 -7.16 -6.72 -13.01
CA ALA A 146 -8.54 -6.88 -13.46
C ALA A 146 -9.52 -6.08 -12.57
N GLY A 147 -9.34 -6.12 -11.25
CA GLY A 147 -10.09 -5.31 -10.28
C GLY A 147 -9.91 -3.80 -10.49
N ARG A 148 -8.69 -3.33 -10.78
CA ARG A 148 -8.43 -1.92 -11.11
C ARG A 148 -9.13 -1.50 -12.41
N SER A 149 -9.02 -2.32 -13.47
CA SER A 149 -9.73 -2.10 -14.73
C SER A 149 -11.25 -2.08 -14.54
N ARG A 150 -11.78 -2.99 -13.71
CA ARG A 150 -13.19 -3.07 -13.31
C ARG A 150 -13.64 -1.79 -12.60
N ARG A 151 -12.90 -1.35 -11.57
CA ARG A 151 -13.21 -0.11 -10.82
C ARG A 151 -13.24 1.12 -11.73
N ALA A 152 -12.23 1.27 -12.59
CA ALA A 152 -12.17 2.37 -13.55
C ALA A 152 -13.34 2.35 -14.54
N TYR A 153 -13.70 1.18 -15.06
CA TYR A 153 -14.87 1.01 -15.94
C TYR A 153 -16.18 1.41 -15.25
N LEU A 154 -16.40 0.95 -14.01
CA LEU A 154 -17.60 1.27 -13.23
C LEU A 154 -17.72 2.77 -12.94
N LYS A 155 -16.61 3.42 -12.56
CA LYS A 155 -16.57 4.88 -12.38
C LYS A 155 -16.92 5.64 -13.66
N GLY A 156 -16.42 5.19 -14.82
CA GLY A 156 -16.80 5.73 -16.13
C GLY A 156 -18.28 5.51 -16.49
N LEU A 157 -18.81 4.33 -16.18
CA LEU A 157 -20.22 3.98 -16.39
C LEU A 157 -21.16 4.81 -15.49
N GLY A 158 -20.77 5.07 -14.24
CA GLY A 158 -21.48 5.96 -13.33
C GLY A 158 -21.45 7.42 -13.81
N MET A 159 -20.32 7.92 -14.31
CA MET A 159 -20.26 9.26 -14.94
C MET A 159 -21.18 9.36 -16.17
N GLN A 160 -21.21 8.33 -17.03
CA GLN A 160 -22.11 8.30 -18.19
C GLN A 160 -23.58 8.36 -17.76
N ARG A 161 -23.92 7.70 -16.65
CA ARG A 161 -25.27 7.64 -16.08
C ARG A 161 -25.59 8.78 -15.10
N ASN A 162 -24.68 9.73 -14.92
CA ASN A 162 -24.86 10.88 -14.02
C ASN A 162 -25.08 10.45 -12.54
N CYS A 163 -24.45 9.36 -12.13
CA CYS A 163 -24.40 8.93 -10.73
C CYS A 163 -23.48 9.84 -9.90
N ALA A 164 -23.71 9.89 -8.58
CA ALA A 164 -22.81 10.52 -7.64
C ALA A 164 -21.66 9.57 -7.21
N PRO A 165 -20.57 10.09 -6.61
CA PRO A 165 -19.59 9.25 -5.91
C PRO A 165 -20.27 8.40 -4.82
N PRO A 166 -19.82 7.15 -4.57
CA PRO A 166 -18.63 6.50 -5.13
C PRO A 166 -18.85 5.79 -6.48
N ALA A 167 -20.06 5.82 -7.07
CA ALA A 167 -20.30 5.23 -8.39
C ALA A 167 -19.61 5.98 -9.54
N SER A 168 -19.15 7.20 -9.31
CA SER A 168 -18.31 8.02 -10.19
C SER A 168 -16.99 8.39 -9.49
N PRO A 169 -15.99 8.96 -10.20
CA PRO A 169 -14.81 9.54 -9.57
C PRO A 169 -15.16 10.62 -8.54
N SER A 170 -14.31 10.78 -7.52
CA SER A 170 -14.52 11.68 -6.37
C SER A 170 -14.84 13.14 -6.74
N TRP A 171 -14.23 13.62 -7.84
CA TRP A 171 -14.39 14.98 -8.36
C TRP A 171 -15.65 15.21 -9.21
N TYR A 172 -16.35 14.14 -9.61
CA TYR A 172 -17.52 14.24 -10.48
C TYR A 172 -18.74 14.78 -9.72
N ARG A 173 -19.44 15.74 -10.33
CA ARG A 173 -20.69 16.31 -9.80
C ARG A 173 -21.85 16.01 -10.77
N PRO A 174 -22.92 15.32 -10.33
CA PRO A 174 -24.07 15.03 -11.19
C PRO A 174 -24.84 16.31 -11.52
N ARG A 175 -25.38 16.39 -12.74
CA ARG A 175 -26.08 17.57 -13.29
C ARG A 175 -27.40 17.91 -12.60
N SER A 176 -28.00 16.97 -11.88
CA SER A 176 -29.17 17.18 -11.01
C SER A 176 -29.31 16.04 -10.00
N ALA A 177 -29.82 16.34 -8.80
CA ALA A 177 -29.94 15.37 -7.71
C ALA A 177 -30.94 14.23 -7.98
N ALA A 178 -31.90 14.44 -8.89
CA ALA A 178 -32.91 13.44 -9.24
C ALA A 178 -32.34 12.17 -9.89
N TYR A 179 -31.16 12.25 -10.52
CA TYR A 179 -30.50 11.15 -11.24
C TYR A 179 -29.44 10.41 -10.40
N ALA A 180 -29.32 10.70 -9.11
CA ALA A 180 -28.32 10.08 -8.23
C ALA A 180 -28.74 8.71 -7.63
N GLN A 181 -29.86 8.13 -8.11
CA GLN A 181 -30.52 6.94 -7.57
C GLN A 181 -30.19 5.67 -8.39
#